data_AF-A0A6P6AXY6-F1
#
_entry.id   AF-A0A6P6AXY6-F1
#
_cell.length_a   1.000
_cell.length_b   1.000
_cell.length_c   1.000
_cell.angle_alpha   90.00
_cell.angle_beta   90.00
_cell.angle_gamma   90.00
#
_symmetry.space_group_name_H-M   'P 1'
#
loop_
_entity.id
_entity.type
_entity.pdbx_description
1 polymer ?
#
loop_
_entity_poly.entity_id
_entity_poly.type
_entity_poly.pdbx_seq_one_letter_code
_entity_poly.pdbx_strand_id
1 'polypeptide(L)'
;MIQMVEETNREDAAEALFYEATARIRDPVYGSTGAIFQLQKIVQELKMQLESTKALVLELQQQKDQLLGILLNVNHLDHSGSLSLDHDDSMAYHPAKFPVECNWIFEYPIKCWKI
;
A
#
# COMPACT_ATOMS: atom_id res chain seq x y z
N MET A 1 7.45 -31.51 16.26
CA MET A 1 7.62 -30.28 15.47
C MET A 1 8.61 -29.32 16.13
N ILE A 2 8.34 -28.77 17.32
CA ILE A 2 9.27 -27.83 18.01
C ILE A 2 10.66 -28.43 18.29
N GLN A 3 10.74 -29.71 18.67
CA GLN A 3 12.01 -30.39 18.92
C GLN A 3 12.90 -30.54 17.67
N MET A 4 12.34 -30.36 16.47
CA MET A 4 13.07 -30.40 15.20
C MET A 4 13.57 -29.00 14.77
N VAL A 5 13.26 -27.96 15.54
CA VAL A 5 13.69 -26.57 15.31
C VAL A 5 14.93 -26.29 16.15
N GLU A 6 15.86 -25.50 15.59
CA GLU A 6 17.03 -24.97 16.30
C GLU A 6 16.59 -24.23 17.57
N GLU A 7 17.34 -24.38 18.66
CA GLU A 7 16.99 -23.81 19.97
C GLU A 7 16.68 -22.31 19.93
N THR A 8 17.44 -21.56 19.15
CA THR A 8 17.29 -20.12 18.93
C THR A 8 15.92 -19.74 18.34
N ASN A 9 15.30 -20.63 17.56
CA ASN A 9 14.04 -20.38 16.85
C ASN A 9 12.85 -21.14 17.46
N ARG A 10 13.04 -21.85 18.57
CA ARG A 10 11.97 -22.66 19.19
C ARG A 10 10.83 -21.81 19.75
N GLU A 11 11.14 -20.64 20.30
CA GLU A 11 10.14 -19.69 20.81
C GLU A 11 9.25 -19.19 19.67
N ASP A 12 9.85 -18.69 18.59
CA ASP A 12 9.13 -18.24 17.40
C ASP A 12 8.29 -19.36 16.78
N ALA A 13 8.83 -20.59 16.70
CA ALA A 13 8.08 -21.74 16.21
C ALA A 13 6.87 -22.09 17.11
N ALA A 14 6.99 -21.90 18.43
CA ALA A 14 5.89 -22.09 19.36
C ALA A 14 4.83 -20.99 19.21
N GLU A 15 5.24 -19.73 19.02
CA GLU A 15 4.33 -18.62 18.71
C GLU A 15 3.58 -18.88 17.38
N ALA A 16 4.26 -19.35 16.34
CA ALA A 16 3.65 -19.69 15.05
C ALA A 16 2.60 -20.82 15.19
N LEU A 17 2.91 -21.87 15.96
CA LEU A 17 1.96 -22.94 16.24
C LEU A 17 0.74 -22.45 17.01
N PHE A 18 0.94 -21.59 18.01
CA PHE A 18 -0.15 -21.01 18.77
C PHE A 18 -1.05 -20.14 17.88
N TYR A 19 -0.45 -19.34 17.00
CA TYR A 19 -1.18 -18.56 16.01
C TYR A 19 -2.01 -19.43 15.08
N GLU A 20 -1.43 -20.49 14.50
CA GLU A 20 -2.14 -21.39 13.59
C GLU A 20 -3.30 -22.12 14.31
N ALA A 21 -3.06 -22.62 15.52
CA ALA A 21 -4.09 -23.28 16.31
C ALA A 21 -5.25 -22.32 16.65
N THR A 22 -4.92 -21.10 17.08
CA THR A 22 -5.92 -20.06 17.38
C THR A 22 -6.72 -19.70 16.13
N ALA A 23 -6.06 -19.58 14.98
CA ALA A 23 -6.72 -19.30 13.71
C ALA A 23 -7.71 -20.42 13.33
N ARG A 24 -7.33 -21.70 13.49
CA ARG A 24 -8.23 -22.85 13.20
C ARG A 24 -9.40 -22.95 14.18
N ILE A 25 -9.25 -22.52 15.43
CA ILE A 25 -10.35 -22.48 16.39
C ILE A 25 -11.39 -21.43 15.95
N ARG A 26 -10.93 -20.28 15.46
CA ARG A 26 -11.81 -19.18 15.03
C ARG A 26 -12.43 -19.41 13.65
N ASP A 27 -11.64 -19.94 12.71
CA ASP A 27 -12.06 -20.30 11.37
C ASP A 27 -11.64 -21.75 11.09
N PRO A 28 -12.53 -22.73 11.35
CA PRO A 28 -12.23 -24.15 11.16
C PRO A 28 -12.01 -24.57 9.72
N VAL A 29 -12.44 -23.76 8.74
CA VAL A 29 -12.33 -24.10 7.31
C VAL A 29 -11.04 -23.55 6.74
N TYR A 30 -10.78 -22.25 6.93
CA TYR A 30 -9.65 -21.58 6.29
C TYR A 30 -8.50 -21.26 7.25
N GLY A 31 -8.73 -21.18 8.56
CA GLY A 31 -7.70 -20.88 9.56
C GLY A 31 -6.85 -19.65 9.18
N SER A 32 -5.52 -19.80 9.23
CA SER A 32 -4.57 -18.76 8.84
C SER A 32 -4.57 -18.46 7.33
N THR A 33 -5.01 -19.41 6.50
CA THR A 33 -5.13 -19.23 5.04
C THR A 33 -6.15 -18.15 4.70
N GLY A 34 -7.20 -18.00 5.51
CA GLY A 34 -8.17 -16.91 5.35
C GLY A 34 -7.51 -15.54 5.49
N ALA A 35 -6.66 -15.35 6.50
CA ALA A 35 -5.91 -14.11 6.68
C ALA A 35 -4.92 -13.86 5.53
N ILE A 36 -4.21 -14.91 5.07
CA ILE A 36 -3.29 -14.82 3.92
C ILE A 36 -4.04 -14.36 2.66
N PHE A 37 -5.17 -14.97 2.35
CA PHE A 37 -5.98 -14.63 1.18
C PHE A 37 -6.46 -13.17 1.23
N GLN A 38 -6.91 -12.71 2.40
CA GLN A 38 -7.38 -11.33 2.56
C GLN A 38 -6.24 -10.32 2.39
N LEU A 39 -5.06 -10.61 2.96
CA LEU A 39 -3.87 -9.77 2.76
C LEU A 39 -3.47 -9.73 1.28
N GLN A 40 -3.50 -10.86 0.57
CA GLN A 40 -3.22 -10.92 -0.86
C GLN A 40 -4.21 -10.05 -1.66
N LYS A 41 -5.50 -10.11 -1.34
CA LYS A 41 -6.55 -9.29 -1.95
C LYS A 41 -6.30 -7.80 -1.72
N ILE A 42 -6.00 -7.41 -0.47
CA ILE A 42 -5.72 -5.99 -0.13
C ILE A 42 -4.47 -5.50 -0.87
N VAL A 43 -3.41 -6.31 -0.94
CA VAL A 43 -2.20 -5.96 -1.71
C VAL A 43 -2.51 -5.76 -3.20
N GLN A 44 -3.37 -6.60 -3.78
CA GLN A 44 -3.79 -6.45 -5.18
C GLN A 44 -4.58 -5.16 -5.40
N GLU A 45 -5.54 -4.87 -4.52
CA GLU A 45 -6.34 -3.64 -4.56
C GLU A 45 -5.45 -2.39 -4.47
N LEU A 46 -4.53 -2.36 -3.51
CA LEU A 46 -3.59 -1.25 -3.34
C LEU A 46 -2.69 -1.06 -4.57
N LYS A 47 -2.24 -2.16 -5.19
CA LYS A 47 -1.48 -2.09 -6.44
C LYS A 47 -2.31 -1.50 -7.56
N MET A 48 -3.57 -1.90 -7.70
CA MET A 48 -4.47 -1.35 -8.72
C MET A 48 -4.68 0.15 -8.53
N GLN A 49 -4.93 0.60 -7.30
CA GLN A 49 -5.08 2.01 -6.98
C GLN A 49 -3.81 2.80 -7.31
N LEU A 50 -2.64 2.26 -6.96
CA LEU A 50 -1.36 2.88 -7.28
C LEU A 50 -1.18 3.06 -8.80
N GLU A 51 -1.46 2.04 -9.59
CA GLU A 51 -1.35 2.13 -11.06
C GLU A 51 -2.37 3.11 -11.64
N SER A 52 -3.60 3.14 -11.12
CA SER A 52 -4.61 4.12 -11.52
C SER A 52 -4.16 5.56 -11.23
N THR A 53 -3.60 5.82 -10.05
CA THR A 53 -3.10 7.16 -9.70
C THR A 53 -1.91 7.54 -10.56
N LYS A 54 -0.99 6.62 -10.84
CA LYS A 54 0.14 6.88 -11.76
C LYS A 54 -0.33 7.25 -13.15
N ALA A 55 -1.31 6.53 -13.69
CA ALA A 55 -1.89 6.83 -15.00
C ALA A 55 -2.51 8.23 -15.04
N LEU A 56 -3.27 8.60 -14.00
CA LEU A 56 -3.86 9.94 -13.87
C LEU A 56 -2.79 11.03 -13.83
N VAL A 57 -1.70 10.82 -13.08
CA VAL A 57 -0.60 11.79 -13.00
C VAL A 57 0.05 11.98 -14.38
N LEU A 58 0.28 10.90 -15.12
CA LEU A 58 0.85 10.99 -16.48
C LEU A 58 -0.08 11.72 -17.44
N GLU A 59 -1.39 11.47 -17.37
CA GLU A 59 -2.39 12.18 -18.18
C GLU A 59 -2.36 13.69 -17.89
N LEU A 60 -2.35 14.09 -16.61
CA LEU A 60 -2.27 15.49 -16.21
C LEU A 60 -0.95 16.14 -16.64
N GLN A 61 0.17 15.42 -16.54
CA GLN A 61 1.46 15.88 -17.02
C GLN A 61 1.44 16.11 -18.54
N GLN A 62 0.88 15.17 -19.30
CA GLN A 62 0.73 15.31 -20.75
C GLN A 62 -0.17 16.49 -21.12
N GLN A 63 -1.30 16.68 -20.43
CA GLN A 63 -2.18 17.83 -20.65
C GLN A 63 -1.47 19.15 -20.34
N LYS A 64 -0.71 19.21 -19.24
CA LYS A 64 0.10 20.39 -18.89
C LYS A 64 1.13 20.68 -19.98
N ASP A 65 1.85 19.67 -20.47
CA ASP A 65 2.88 19.85 -21.50
C ASP A 65 2.27 20.25 -22.85
N GLN A 66 1.08 19.72 -23.20
CA GLN A 66 0.32 20.17 -24.37
C GLN A 66 -0.08 21.65 -24.27
N LEU A 67 -0.59 22.09 -23.11
CA LEU A 67 -0.95 23.48 -22.88
C LEU A 67 0.27 24.41 -22.94
N LEU A 68 1.40 24.00 -22.36
CA LEU A 68 2.66 24.72 -22.46
C LEU A 68 3.12 24.82 -23.92
N GLY A 69 3.01 23.74 -24.69
CA GLY A 69 3.32 23.74 -26.12
C GLY A 69 2.48 24.76 -26.90
N ILE A 70 1.16 24.79 -26.66
CA ILE A 70 0.26 25.78 -27.29
C ILE A 70 0.65 27.20 -26.92
N LEU A 71 0.89 27.48 -25.63
CA LEU A 71 1.27 28.81 -25.16
C LEU A 71 2.58 29.29 -25.82
N LEU A 72 3.59 28.42 -25.89
CA LEU A 72 4.86 28.75 -26.55
C LEU A 72 4.69 28.99 -28.06
N ASN A 73 3.78 28.28 -28.72
CA ASN A 73 3.47 28.48 -30.13
C ASN A 73 2.68 29.78 -30.40
N VAL A 74 1.81 30.19 -29.47
CA VAL A 74 1.07 31.46 -29.53
C VAL A 74 1.97 32.68 -29.25
N ASN A 75 3.00 32.50 -28.41
CA ASN A 75 3.96 33.55 -28.03
C ASN A 75 5.01 33.90 -29.11
N HIS A 76 4.85 33.49 -30.37
CA HIS A 76 5.64 34.07 -31.48
C HIS A 76 5.21 35.52 -31.81
N LEU A 77 4.21 36.11 -31.11
CA LEU A 77 4.07 37.55 -31.01
C LEU A 77 4.33 38.03 -29.57
N ASP A 78 5.56 38.52 -29.39
CA ASP A 78 5.98 39.60 -28.50
C ASP A 78 5.77 39.48 -26.97
N HIS A 79 6.93 39.25 -26.33
CA HIS A 79 7.46 40.02 -25.20
C HIS A 79 6.84 39.86 -23.79
N SER A 80 7.70 39.34 -22.89
CA SER A 80 7.76 39.66 -21.45
C SER A 80 6.57 39.26 -20.57
N GLY A 81 6.62 38.06 -20.00
CA GLY A 81 5.76 37.67 -18.88
C GLY A 81 6.38 36.54 -18.07
N SER A 82 7.22 36.89 -17.09
CA SER A 82 7.71 35.97 -16.06
C SER A 82 6.53 35.43 -15.25
N LEU A 83 6.11 34.19 -15.51
CA LEU A 83 5.14 33.47 -14.68
C LEU A 83 5.89 32.54 -13.72
N SER A 84 6.17 33.07 -12.53
CA SER A 84 6.56 32.27 -11.36
C SER A 84 5.30 31.57 -10.84
N LEU A 85 5.25 30.24 -10.95
CA LEU A 85 4.24 29.40 -10.30
C LEU A 85 4.84 28.89 -8.99
N ASP A 86 4.51 29.57 -7.91
CA ASP A 86 4.88 29.16 -6.56
C ASP A 86 4.15 27.84 -6.22
N HIS A 87 4.95 26.81 -5.91
CA HIS A 87 4.49 25.54 -5.36
C HIS A 87 4.14 25.75 -3.89
N ASP A 88 2.85 25.85 -3.57
CA ASP A 88 2.37 25.82 -2.19
C ASP A 88 2.20 24.36 -1.76
N ASP A 89 3.17 23.90 -0.96
CA ASP A 89 3.29 22.55 -0.43
C ASP A 89 2.37 22.41 0.80
N SER A 90 1.13 21.99 0.58
CA SER A 90 0.20 21.65 1.68
C SER A 90 -0.62 20.40 1.34
N MET A 91 0.04 19.24 1.43
CA MET A 91 -0.62 17.94 1.44
C MET A 91 -1.26 17.71 2.81
N ALA A 92 -2.49 18.20 2.98
CA ALA A 92 -3.37 17.71 4.04
C ALA A 92 -3.74 16.25 3.75
N TYR A 93 -2.94 15.33 4.32
CA TYR A 93 -3.25 13.91 4.38
C TYR A 93 -4.62 13.72 5.03
N HIS A 94 -5.64 13.39 4.23
CA HIS A 94 -6.89 12.88 4.76
C HIS A 94 -6.82 11.35 4.70
N PRO A 95 -6.61 10.66 5.85
CA PRO A 95 -6.49 9.21 5.83
C PRO A 95 -7.86 8.64 5.49
N ALA A 96 -7.96 8.01 4.32
CA ALA A 96 -9.01 7.07 4.03
C ALA A 96 -9.08 6.11 5.22
N LYS A 97 -10.20 6.11 5.94
CA LYS A 97 -10.43 5.22 7.06
C LYS A 97 -10.40 3.80 6.50
N PHE A 98 -9.28 3.11 6.73
CA PHE A 98 -9.14 1.69 6.45
C PHE A 98 -10.26 0.95 7.19
N PRO A 99 -10.91 -0.04 6.57
CA PRO A 99 -11.93 -0.84 7.22
C PRO A 99 -11.39 -1.45 8.52
N VAL A 100 -11.95 -1.00 9.64
CA VAL A 100 -11.68 -1.43 11.02
C VAL A 100 -12.33 -2.79 11.27
N GLU A 101 -11.99 -3.79 10.45
CA GLU A 101 -12.41 -5.18 10.67
C GLU A 101 -11.22 -6.13 10.83
N CYS A 102 -9.99 -5.66 10.60
CA CYS A 102 -8.77 -6.47 10.67
C CYS A 102 -8.03 -6.39 12.01
N ASN A 103 -8.69 -5.99 13.11
CA ASN A 103 -8.01 -5.76 14.40
C ASN A 103 -7.23 -6.98 14.92
N TRP A 104 -7.66 -8.20 14.58
CA TRP A 104 -7.04 -9.43 15.07
C TRP A 104 -5.75 -9.83 14.33
N ILE A 105 -5.59 -9.42 13.06
CA ILE A 105 -4.40 -9.78 12.26
C ILE A 105 -3.15 -9.07 12.81
N PHE A 106 -3.35 -7.92 13.46
CA PHE A 106 -2.27 -7.10 14.02
C PHE A 106 -2.05 -7.29 15.53
N GLU A 107 -2.90 -8.05 16.21
CA GLU A 107 -2.80 -8.26 17.67
C GLU A 107 -1.64 -9.19 18.05
N TYR A 108 -1.20 -10.03 17.11
CA TYR A 108 0.07 -10.75 17.17
C TYR A 108 0.82 -10.52 15.85
N PRO A 109 1.78 -9.57 15.79
CA PRO A 109 2.65 -9.46 14.63
C PRO A 109 3.33 -10.82 14.44
N ILE A 110 3.15 -11.44 13.28
CA ILE A 110 3.80 -12.70 12.93
C ILE A 110 5.31 -12.40 12.81
N LYS A 111 6.03 -12.43 13.93
CA LYS A 111 7.48 -12.18 14.01
C LYS A 111 8.28 -13.17 13.17
N CYS A 112 7.68 -14.34 12.89
CA CYS A 112 8.25 -15.42 12.11
C CYS A 112 8.37 -15.15 10.60
N TRP A 113 7.91 -13.99 10.10
CA TRP A 113 8.07 -13.59 8.68
C TRP A 113 9.33 -12.76 8.42
N LYS A 114 10.19 -12.60 9.43
CA LYS A 114 11.52 -12.02 9.27
C LYS A 114 12.49 -13.12 8.83
N ILE A 115 12.48 -13.44 7.54
CA ILE A 115 13.53 -14.23 6.87
C ILE A 115 14.67 -13.28 6.48
#